data_AF-A0A7X7ZQS3-F1
#
_entry.id   AF-A0A7X7ZQS3-F1
#
_cell.length_a   1.000
_cell.length_b   1.000
_cell.length_c   1.000
_cell.angle_alpha   90.00
_cell.angle_beta   90.00
_cell.angle_gamma   90.00
#
_symmetry.space_group_name_H-M   'P 1'
#
loop_
_entity.id
_entity.type
_entity.pdbx_description
1 polymer ?
#
loop_
_entity_poly.entity_id
_entity_poly.type
_entity_poly.pdbx_seq_one_letter_code
_entity_poly.pdbx_strand_id
1 'polypeptide(L)'
;AGEMKHGPISLLEPGFPVVAIVPADHVHDKTVSNIQEVIARGATCIAVATDGDEDVASMCEDMLWIPPVPEEELVPIVAIVHLQMLARYVALDRGCDVDKPRNLAKSVTVE
;
A
#
# COMPACT_ATOMS: atom_id res chain seq x y z
N ALA A 1 -2.63 7.88 7.51
CA ALA A 1 -1.91 6.91 8.37
C ALA A 1 -1.86 7.31 9.86
N GLY A 2 -2.84 8.05 10.40
CA GLY A 2 -2.79 8.53 11.79
C GLY A 2 -3.00 7.47 12.88
N GLU A 3 -3.68 6.36 12.54
CA GLU A 3 -4.07 5.34 13.53
C GLU A 3 -2.97 4.34 13.89
N MET A 4 -1.82 4.38 13.21
CA MET A 4 -0.77 3.38 13.37
C MET A 4 -0.30 3.27 14.83
N LYS A 5 -0.19 4.40 15.52
CA LYS A 5 0.27 4.50 16.92
C LYS A 5 -0.73 3.98 17.95
N HIS A 6 -1.97 3.71 17.55
CA HIS A 6 -3.03 3.30 18.47
C HIS A 6 -3.11 1.77 18.66
N GLY A 7 -2.09 1.04 18.23
CA GLY A 7 -2.00 -0.41 18.38
C GLY A 7 -1.25 -1.11 17.24
N PRO A 8 -1.60 -0.87 15.96
CA PRO A 8 -1.01 -1.59 14.82
C PRO A 8 0.51 -1.54 14.75
N ILE A 9 1.13 -0.45 15.22
CA ILE A 9 2.60 -0.30 15.27
C ILE A 9 3.31 -1.40 16.07
N SER A 10 2.61 -2.07 17.00
CA SER A 10 3.16 -3.18 17.78
C SER A 10 3.39 -4.47 16.97
N LEU A 11 2.82 -4.57 15.77
CA LEU A 11 3.01 -5.71 14.88
C LEU A 11 4.28 -5.61 14.02
N LEU A 12 4.93 -4.43 14.02
CA LEU A 12 6.08 -4.19 13.17
C LEU A 12 7.31 -4.89 13.72
N GLU A 13 7.89 -5.74 12.87
CA GLU A 13 9.10 -6.50 13.14
C GLU A 13 9.91 -6.66 11.84
N PRO A 14 11.20 -7.05 11.93
CA PRO A 14 12.03 -7.29 10.76
C PRO A 14 11.37 -8.20 9.72
N GLY A 15 11.16 -7.67 8.51
CA GLY A 15 10.55 -8.40 7.40
C GLY A 15 9.01 -8.42 7.38
N PHE A 16 8.34 -7.77 8.33
CA PHE A 16 6.90 -7.56 8.26
C PHE A 16 6.57 -6.57 7.12
N PRO A 17 5.77 -6.95 6.11
CA PRO A 17 5.50 -6.07 4.97
C PRO A 17 4.45 -5.01 5.31
N VAL A 18 4.73 -3.76 4.96
CA VAL A 18 3.81 -2.62 5.05
C VAL A 18 3.63 -2.01 3.67
N VAL A 19 2.39 -1.92 3.21
CA VAL A 19 2.05 -1.23 1.97
C VAL A 19 1.60 0.20 2.30
N ALA A 20 2.36 1.19 1.83
CA ALA A 20 2.07 2.61 2.02
C ALA A 20 1.58 3.24 0.72
N ILE A 21 0.51 4.04 0.78
CA ILE A 21 0.02 4.84 -0.35
C ILE A 21 0.43 6.28 -0.06
N VAL A 22 1.35 6.81 -0.85
CA VAL A 22 2.04 8.09 -0.62
C VAL A 22 2.16 8.87 -1.94
N PRO A 23 1.03 9.34 -2.51
CA PRO A 23 1.06 10.19 -3.68
C PRO A 23 1.54 11.60 -3.30
N ALA A 24 1.93 12.39 -4.30
CA ALA A 24 2.26 13.81 -4.13
C ALA A 24 1.00 14.65 -3.87
N ASP A 25 0.48 14.59 -2.64
CA ASP A 25 -0.77 15.22 -2.19
C ASP A 25 -0.59 16.08 -0.93
N HIS A 26 -1.68 16.69 -0.44
CA HIS A 26 -1.63 17.55 0.75
C HIS A 26 -1.32 16.83 2.08
N VAL A 27 -1.29 15.49 2.11
CA VAL A 27 -0.90 14.69 3.29
C VAL A 27 0.40 13.92 3.10
N HIS A 28 1.09 14.10 1.97
CA HIS A 28 2.34 13.46 1.61
C HIS A 28 3.35 13.42 2.76
N ASP A 29 3.73 14.59 3.29
CA ASP A 29 4.75 14.70 4.35
C ASP A 29 4.36 13.97 5.63
N LYS A 30 3.06 13.95 5.95
CA LYS A 30 2.54 13.21 7.11
C LYS A 30 2.64 11.70 6.86
N THR A 31 2.41 11.25 5.64
CA THR A 31 2.56 9.83 5.26
C THR A 31 4.03 9.42 5.26
N VAL A 32 4.94 10.24 4.72
CA VAL A 32 6.39 10.05 4.79
C VAL A 32 6.88 9.90 6.23
N SER A 33 6.44 10.77 7.14
CA SER A 33 6.78 10.65 8.56
C SER A 33 6.33 9.31 9.17
N ASN A 34 5.19 8.78 8.75
CA ASN A 34 4.72 7.46 9.18
C ASN A 34 5.56 6.32 8.57
N ILE A 35 5.97 6.45 7.31
CA ILE A 35 6.87 5.48 6.65
C ILE A 35 8.22 5.38 7.38
N GLN A 36 8.79 6.52 7.79
CA GLN A 36 10.02 6.53 8.58
C GLN A 36 9.89 5.76 9.89
N GLU A 37 8.74 5.86 10.56
CA GLU A 37 8.47 5.10 11.78
C GLU A 37 8.36 3.60 11.55
N VAL A 38 7.82 3.20 10.39
CA VAL A 38 7.73 1.81 9.96
C VAL A 38 9.12 1.23 9.74
N ILE A 39 9.95 1.93 8.95
CA ILE A 39 11.32 1.51 8.61
C ILE A 39 12.22 1.48 9.85
N ALA A 40 12.08 2.47 10.75
CA ALA A 40 12.83 2.50 12.01
C ALA A 40 12.60 1.28 12.91
N ARG A 41 11.55 0.48 12.65
CA ARG A 41 11.21 -0.76 13.35
C ARG A 41 11.59 -2.02 12.57
N GLY A 42 12.24 -1.88 11.41
CA GLY A 42 12.74 -2.97 10.58
C GLY A 42 11.70 -3.60 9.65
N ALA A 43 10.47 -3.08 9.61
CA ALA A 43 9.46 -3.53 8.67
C ALA A 43 9.86 -3.17 7.23
N THR A 44 9.50 -4.02 6.28
CA THR A 44 9.74 -3.81 4.85
C THR A 44 8.62 -2.97 4.27
N CYS A 45 8.94 -1.85 3.62
CA CYS A 45 7.98 -0.91 3.09
C CYS A 45 7.86 -1.02 1.56
N ILE A 46 6.63 -1.24 1.09
CA ILE A 46 6.25 -1.19 -0.33
C ILE A 46 5.43 0.07 -0.54
N ALA A 47 5.92 1.02 -1.34
CA ALA A 47 5.26 2.31 -1.53
C ALA A 47 4.55 2.41 -2.89
N VAL A 48 3.29 2.85 -2.88
CA VAL A 48 2.59 3.36 -4.06
C VAL A 48 2.76 4.88 -4.07
N ALA A 49 3.63 5.39 -4.94
CA ALA A 49 4.07 6.79 -4.93
C ALA A 49 4.00 7.44 -6.31
N THR A 50 3.94 8.77 -6.35
CA THR A 50 3.94 9.52 -7.61
C THR A 50 5.32 9.47 -8.27
N ASP A 51 5.36 9.27 -9.58
CA ASP A 51 6.59 9.26 -10.38
C ASP A 51 7.51 10.44 -10.03
N GLY A 52 8.78 10.13 -9.74
CA GLY A 52 9.81 11.13 -9.45
C GLY A 52 9.96 11.49 -7.97
N ASP A 53 9.25 10.84 -7.06
CA ASP A 53 9.42 11.01 -5.62
C ASP A 53 10.69 10.33 -5.09
N GLU A 54 11.82 11.03 -5.19
CA GLU A 54 13.12 10.54 -4.75
C GLU A 54 13.20 10.37 -3.22
N ASP A 55 12.45 11.18 -2.46
CA ASP A 55 12.43 11.10 -1.00
C ASP A 55 11.87 9.73 -0.58
N VAL A 56 10.69 9.35 -1.08
CA VAL A 56 10.08 8.03 -0.80
C VAL A 56 10.95 6.89 -1.32
N ALA A 57 11.49 7.01 -2.54
CA ALA A 57 12.32 5.97 -3.15
C ALA A 57 13.62 5.70 -2.37
N SER A 58 14.17 6.70 -1.68
CA SER A 58 15.38 6.53 -0.87
C SER A 58 15.16 5.72 0.40
N MET A 59 13.90 5.56 0.83
CA MET A 59 13.53 4.95 2.10
C MET A 59 12.87 3.57 1.96
N CYS A 60 12.11 3.33 0.88
CA CYS A 60 11.32 2.12 0.71
C CYS A 60 12.04 1.07 -0.13
N GLU A 61 11.86 -0.21 0.19
CA GLU A 61 12.49 -1.32 -0.53
C GLU A 61 11.89 -1.53 -1.92
N ASP A 62 10.58 -1.39 -2.05
CA ASP A 62 9.84 -1.62 -3.30
C ASP A 62 8.94 -0.44 -3.65
N MET A 63 8.91 -0.10 -4.94
CA MET A 63 8.13 1.02 -5.48
C MET A 63 7.09 0.56 -6.50
N LEU A 64 5.88 1.09 -6.35
CA LEU A 64 4.74 0.93 -7.26
C LEU A 64 4.35 2.33 -7.77
N TRP A 65 5.04 2.76 -8.82
CA TRP A 65 4.92 4.12 -9.33
C TRP A 65 3.59 4.40 -10.01
N ILE A 66 2.98 5.54 -9.68
CA ILE A 66 1.82 6.08 -10.39
C ILE A 66 2.19 7.39 -11.09
N PRO A 67 1.61 7.67 -12.28
CA PRO A 67 1.86 8.94 -12.95
C PRO A 67 1.35 10.13 -12.11
N PRO A 68 1.90 11.34 -12.31
CA PRO A 68 1.36 12.54 -11.71
C PRO A 68 -0.10 12.72 -12.12
N VAL A 69 -0.97 12.96 -11.15
CA VAL A 69 -2.41 13.18 -11.37
C VAL A 69 -2.71 14.63 -10.97
N PRO A 70 -3.19 15.49 -11.89
CA PRO A 70 -3.46 16.90 -11.58
C PRO A 70 -4.54 17.09 -10.51
N GLU A 71 -5.59 16.27 -10.57
CA GLU A 71 -6.68 16.27 -9.59
C GLU A 71 -6.42 15.22 -8.50
N GLU A 72 -6.15 15.68 -7.29
CA GLU A 72 -5.85 14.81 -6.13
C GLU A 72 -6.99 13.79 -5.88
N GLU A 73 -8.24 14.19 -6.13
CA GLU A 73 -9.43 13.35 -5.96
C GLU A 73 -9.45 12.13 -6.89
N LEU A 74 -8.67 12.15 -7.98
CA LEU A 74 -8.57 11.05 -8.93
C LEU A 74 -7.42 10.08 -8.59
N VAL A 75 -6.50 10.46 -7.71
CA VAL A 75 -5.37 9.62 -7.28
C VAL A 75 -5.81 8.23 -6.78
N PRO A 76 -6.89 8.08 -5.97
CA PRO A 76 -7.33 6.75 -5.53
C PRO A 76 -7.67 5.79 -6.68
N ILE A 77 -8.18 6.31 -7.81
CA ILE A 77 -8.53 5.51 -8.99
C ILE A 77 -7.28 5.01 -9.71
N VAL A 78 -6.21 5.79 -9.71
CA VAL A 78 -4.93 5.40 -10.33
C VAL A 78 -4.16 4.45 -9.42
N ALA A 79 -4.09 4.77 -8.12
CA ALA A 79 -3.38 3.98 -7.12
C ALA A 79 -3.94 2.55 -6.95
N ILE A 80 -5.27 2.39 -7.02
CA ILE A 80 -5.90 1.08 -6.80
C ILE A 80 -5.49 0.03 -7.84
N VAL A 81 -5.10 0.44 -9.07
CA VAL A 81 -4.67 -0.50 -10.12
C VAL A 81 -3.44 -1.28 -9.67
N HIS A 82 -2.46 -0.60 -9.06
CA HIS A 82 -1.26 -1.26 -8.54
C HIS A 82 -1.57 -2.21 -7.38
N LEU A 83 -2.47 -1.82 -6.48
CA LEU A 83 -2.90 -2.66 -5.36
C LEU A 83 -3.68 -3.90 -5.84
N GLN A 84 -4.51 -3.77 -6.88
CA GLN A 84 -5.18 -4.90 -7.52
C GLN A 84 -4.17 -5.87 -8.16
N MET A 85 -3.15 -5.34 -8.84
CA MET A 85 -2.09 -6.16 -9.42
C MET A 85 -1.27 -6.87 -8.35
N LEU A 86 -0.87 -6.17 -7.28
CA LEU A 86 -0.18 -6.75 -6.13
C LEU A 86 -0.98 -7.92 -5.54
N ALA A 87 -2.26 -7.70 -5.24
CA ALA A 87 -3.13 -8.75 -4.69
C ALA A 87 -3.24 -9.96 -5.63
N ARG A 88 -3.37 -9.71 -6.94
CA ARG A 88 -3.44 -10.77 -7.96
C ARG A 88 -2.16 -11.59 -8.01
N TYR A 89 -0.99 -10.97 -8.07
CA TYR A 89 0.28 -11.69 -8.14
C TYR A 89 0.57 -12.47 -6.87
N VAL A 90 0.32 -11.88 -5.69
CA VAL A 90 0.43 -12.59 -4.41
C VAL A 90 -0.51 -13.80 -4.36
N ALA A 91 -1.75 -13.68 -4.87
CA ALA A 91 -2.68 -14.80 -4.91
C ALA A 91 -2.20 -15.94 -5.84
N LEU A 92 -1.67 -15.60 -7.01
CA LEU A 92 -1.10 -16.58 -7.95
C LEU A 92 0.11 -17.30 -7.36
N ASP A 93 1.05 -16.56 -6.77
CA ASP A 93 2.26 -17.12 -6.16
C ASP A 93 1.93 -18.05 -4.99
N ARG A 94 0.83 -17.77 -4.28
CA ARG A 94 0.31 -18.62 -3.20
C ARG A 94 -0.57 -19.77 -3.68
N GLY A 95 -0.78 -19.95 -4.99
CA GLY A 95 -1.63 -20.99 -5.57
C GLY A 95 -3.11 -20.85 -5.20
N CYS A 96 -3.57 -19.63 -4.93
CA CYS A 96 -4.97 -19.34 -4.60
C CYS A 96 -5.82 -19.23 -5.88
N ASP A 97 -7.09 -19.61 -5.80
CA ASP A 97 -8.06 -19.33 -6.86
C ASP A 97 -8.41 -17.83 -6.85
N VAL A 98 -7.90 -17.12 -7.84
CA VAL A 98 -8.07 -15.66 -7.99
C VAL A 98 -9.52 -15.29 -8.29
N ASP A 99 -10.23 -16.10 -9.08
CA ASP A 99 -11.59 -15.81 -9.53
C ASP A 99 -12.64 -16.24 -8.50
N LYS A 100 -12.32 -17.28 -7.71
CA LYS A 100 -13.20 -17.85 -6.68
C LYS A 100 -12.48 -17.99 -5.35
N PRO A 101 -12.17 -16.87 -4.66
CA PRO A 101 -11.56 -16.91 -3.35
C PRO A 101 -12.42 -17.70 -2.36
N ARG A 102 -11.76 -18.53 -1.54
CA ARG A 102 -12.42 -19.42 -0.59
C ARG A 102 -13.36 -18.63 0.34
N ASN A 103 -14.56 -19.16 0.57
CA ASN A 103 -15.60 -18.59 1.45
C ASN A 103 -16.25 -17.29 0.97
N LEU A 104 -15.99 -16.83 -0.26
CA LEU A 104 -16.61 -15.63 -0.82
C LEU A 104 -17.56 -15.97 -1.97
N ALA A 105 -18.60 -15.15 -2.11
CA ALA A 105 -19.51 -15.15 -3.24
C ALA A 105 -19.44 -13.78 -3.94
N LYS A 106 -19.70 -13.76 -5.26
CA LYS A 106 -19.71 -12.50 -6.02
C LYS A 106 -20.74 -11.49 -5.51
N SER A 107 -21.86 -12.00 -4.99
CA SER A 107 -22.92 -11.24 -4.36
C SER A 107 -23.57 -12.13 -3.29
N VAL A 108 -23.80 -11.56 -2.10
CA VAL A 108 -24.55 -12.23 -1.03
C VAL A 108 -26.02 -11.85 -1.22
N THR A 109 -26.83 -12.81 -1.65
CA THR A 109 -28.23 -12.59 -2.05
C THR A 109 -29.25 -13.21 -1.11
N VAL A 110 -28.78 -13.85 -0.04
CA VAL A 110 -29.61 -14.48 0.99
C VAL A 110 -29.16 -13.97 2.37
N GLU A 111 -30.13 -13.66 3.24
CA GLU A 111 -29.90 -13.35 4.66
C GLU A 111 -29.75 -14.63 5.49
#